data_AF-A0A7R9M269-F1
#
_entry.id   AF-A0A7R9M269-F1
#
_cell.length_a   1.000
_cell.length_b   1.000
_cell.length_c   1.000
_cell.angle_alpha   90.00
_cell.angle_beta   90.00
_cell.angle_gamma   90.00
#
_symmetry.space_group_name_H-M   'P 1'
#
loop_
_entity.id
_entity.type
_entity.pdbx_description
1 polymer ?
#
loop_
_entity_poly.entity_id
_entity_poly.type
_entity_poly.pdbx_seq_one_letter_code
_entity_poly.pdbx_strand_id
1 'polypeptide(L)'
;MSEKLSEKLKAMLNLDNDIEDGLEMLQDKCGIFGCIANGEWPTPLDVAHIVCLGLVGLQHRGQESAGIVTSKWTHEPFSVHRGMGLVSQVFNEPIMMTLKGNLGIGHTRYSTMGGADNAQLAQPFVVHTAYGTIAMAHNGELVNSQALRERILRNGVGLTTGSDSELITQALSMEPPQQFKQFNFERSNSMNSMQSSCDKCATNSQNGITNGHSEEHHSSKNTTVNPYAQHHMSQRDSDFVARILHLMSLTPLSYSLIVMWDECIYAIRDPFGNRPLCLGALVSSTTQINSSTLPSNVDGWVVSSESCSFPSVCAKLYRDVMPGEIIKLEKNRKPKTLAIVPRPEAAPPAFCIFEYVYFARPDSMMEGQMVYSVRQKCGRQLAIEAPVALGEGPSNGITNGETSFASSDLIVAPVPETSIPAALGYAQQANLPYVEVFCKNRYVGRSFIQPSIKLRRLAVAKKFGPLSQNFIGKSIILIDDSIVRGTTIGQLIRLLKDAGAKEVHIRIASPPLHFPCYMGINIPTKEELVANHLKAEQLAQTLGAASLVYLSVDGLKKSVQSGIKEQLLKEDPNYEEDVMAERIGHCTACLTGQYPVKLNF
;
A
#
# COMPACT_ATOMS: atom_id res chain seq x y z
N MET A 1 20.08 -37.92 2.41
CA MET A 1 19.68 -36.49 2.43
C MET A 1 18.22 -36.25 2.04
N SER A 2 17.55 -37.18 1.34
CA SER A 2 16.16 -37.05 0.87
C SER A 2 15.07 -37.33 1.93
N GLU A 3 15.29 -38.25 2.88
CA GLU A 3 14.28 -38.57 3.92
C GLU A 3 14.06 -37.45 4.93
N LYS A 4 15.13 -36.84 5.46
CA LYS A 4 15.02 -35.70 6.39
C LYS A 4 14.39 -34.45 5.74
N LEU A 5 14.61 -34.24 4.44
CA LEU A 5 13.97 -33.16 3.69
C LEU A 5 12.48 -33.46 3.47
N SER A 6 12.13 -34.73 3.20
CA SER A 6 10.74 -35.20 3.09
C SER A 6 9.98 -35.09 4.41
N GLU A 7 10.59 -35.44 5.55
CA GLU A 7 9.97 -35.28 6.87
C GLU A 7 9.77 -33.81 7.25
N LYS A 8 10.75 -32.93 6.98
CA LYS A 8 10.59 -31.47 7.17
C LYS A 8 9.51 -30.88 6.28
N LEU A 9 9.41 -31.33 5.02
CA LEU A 9 8.34 -30.90 4.11
C LEU A 9 6.97 -31.36 4.57
N LYS A 10 6.88 -32.63 4.98
CA LYS A 10 5.66 -33.19 5.56
C LYS A 10 5.29 -32.43 6.83
N ALA A 11 6.25 -32.04 7.68
CA ALA A 11 6.00 -31.20 8.86
C ALA A 11 5.56 -29.78 8.50
N MET A 12 6.13 -29.17 7.46
CA MET A 12 5.79 -27.81 7.00
C MET A 12 4.42 -27.74 6.33
N LEU A 13 4.05 -28.79 5.58
CA LEU A 13 2.77 -28.94 4.90
C LEU A 13 1.78 -29.79 5.70
N ASN A 14 2.10 -30.16 6.95
CA ASN A 14 1.42 -31.23 7.67
C ASN A 14 -0.04 -30.86 7.88
N LEU A 15 -0.87 -31.40 7.00
CA LEU A 15 -2.31 -31.24 7.07
C LEU A 15 -2.91 -31.96 8.29
N ASP A 16 -2.07 -32.70 9.05
CA ASP A 16 -2.49 -33.60 10.11
C ASP A 16 -1.78 -33.49 11.47
N ASN A 17 -0.84 -32.58 11.74
CA ASN A 17 -0.39 -32.25 13.12
C ASN A 17 0.35 -30.89 13.15
N ASP A 18 0.03 -30.08 14.16
CA ASP A 18 0.53 -28.72 14.48
C ASP A 18 0.09 -27.57 13.56
N ILE A 19 -0.84 -26.74 14.06
CA ILE A 19 -0.98 -25.34 13.64
C ILE A 19 -1.28 -24.52 14.90
N GLU A 20 -0.21 -24.11 15.55
CA GLU A 20 -0.18 -22.92 16.38
C GLU A 20 0.23 -21.77 15.46
N ASP A 21 -0.76 -21.24 14.73
CA ASP A 21 -0.84 -19.85 14.24
C ASP A 21 -2.06 -19.73 13.31
N GLY A 22 -2.50 -18.50 13.04
CA GLY A 22 -3.71 -18.25 12.25
C GLY A 22 -3.65 -18.83 10.83
N LEU A 23 -4.72 -18.65 10.05
CA LEU A 23 -4.54 -18.57 8.60
C LEU A 23 -3.52 -17.44 8.34
N GLU A 24 -2.26 -17.80 8.09
CA GLU A 24 -1.20 -16.83 7.87
C GLU A 24 -1.16 -16.46 6.39
N MET A 25 -2.03 -15.54 6.03
CA MET A 25 -1.87 -14.73 4.84
C MET A 25 -0.70 -13.77 5.06
N LEU A 26 -0.16 -13.22 3.97
CA LEU A 26 0.80 -12.11 4.05
C LEU A 26 0.25 -11.04 4.99
N GLN A 27 1.06 -10.64 5.95
CA GLN A 27 0.61 -9.80 7.06
C GLN A 27 0.85 -8.31 6.76
N ASP A 28 -0.16 -7.50 7.07
CA ASP A 28 -0.30 -6.11 6.63
C ASP A 28 0.76 -5.15 7.20
N LYS A 29 0.80 -3.94 6.65
CA LYS A 29 1.66 -2.83 7.05
C LYS A 29 0.85 -1.67 7.57
N CYS A 30 1.38 -0.98 8.55
CA CYS A 30 0.74 0.15 9.21
C CYS A 30 0.03 1.15 8.28
N GLY A 31 -1.14 1.62 8.71
CA GLY A 31 -1.83 2.75 8.10
C GLY A 31 -1.42 4.04 8.81
N ILE A 32 -1.13 5.10 8.05
CA ILE A 32 -0.92 6.44 8.60
C ILE A 32 -1.90 7.41 7.98
N PHE A 33 -2.42 8.32 8.80
CA PHE A 33 -3.39 9.33 8.38
C PHE A 33 -3.08 10.66 9.08
N GLY A 34 -3.19 11.77 8.36
CA GLY A 34 -3.00 13.11 8.90
C GLY A 34 -4.07 14.06 8.36
N CYS A 35 -4.46 15.03 9.17
CA CYS A 35 -5.46 16.03 8.84
C CYS A 35 -5.03 17.40 9.37
N ILE A 36 -5.15 18.42 8.53
CA ILE A 36 -5.03 19.82 8.91
C ILE A 36 -6.27 20.57 8.41
N ALA A 37 -6.96 21.25 9.32
CA ALA A 37 -8.10 22.08 8.97
C ALA A 37 -7.63 23.44 8.41
N ASN A 38 -8.51 24.13 7.69
CA ASN A 38 -8.41 25.57 7.46
C ASN A 38 -9.22 26.33 8.55
N GLY A 39 -8.94 27.62 8.69
CA GLY A 39 -9.56 28.49 9.70
C GLY A 39 -8.71 28.67 10.96
N GLU A 40 -9.23 29.38 11.96
CA GLU A 40 -8.60 29.58 13.28
C GLU A 40 -8.98 28.45 14.25
N TRP A 41 -8.26 28.30 15.37
CA TRP A 41 -8.71 27.46 16.48
C TRP A 41 -9.75 28.23 17.33
N PRO A 42 -10.89 27.62 17.70
CA PRO A 42 -11.36 26.31 17.27
C PRO A 42 -11.92 26.34 15.83
N THR A 43 -11.55 25.35 15.02
CA THR A 43 -12.16 25.14 13.69
C THR A 43 -13.52 24.45 13.84
N PRO A 44 -14.48 24.66 12.91
CA PRO A 44 -15.72 23.89 12.87
C PRO A 44 -15.51 22.39 12.59
N LEU A 45 -14.33 21.99 12.07
CA LEU A 45 -14.00 20.59 11.85
C LEU A 45 -13.55 19.90 13.14
N ASP A 46 -14.11 18.73 13.43
CA ASP A 46 -13.54 17.85 14.45
C ASP A 46 -12.40 17.02 13.84
N VAL A 47 -11.19 17.57 13.91
CA VAL A 47 -9.99 16.95 13.33
C VAL A 47 -9.68 15.59 13.96
N ALA A 48 -9.91 15.42 15.26
CA ALA A 48 -9.68 14.13 15.91
C ALA A 48 -10.61 13.05 15.34
N HIS A 49 -11.89 13.36 15.17
CA HIS A 49 -12.85 12.45 14.55
C HIS A 49 -12.52 12.18 13.08
N ILE A 50 -12.09 13.18 12.32
CA ILE A 50 -11.62 12.99 10.93
C ILE A 50 -10.44 12.01 10.89
N VAL A 51 -9.44 12.19 11.76
CA VAL A 51 -8.30 11.26 11.83
C VAL A 51 -8.77 9.86 12.23
N CYS A 52 -9.66 9.74 13.22
CA CYS A 52 -10.21 8.46 13.67
C CYS A 52 -10.94 7.72 12.52
N LEU A 53 -11.84 8.40 11.80
CA LEU A 53 -12.55 7.84 10.64
C LEU A 53 -11.59 7.47 9.51
N GLY A 54 -10.57 8.30 9.27
CA GLY A 54 -9.50 7.98 8.32
C GLY A 54 -8.78 6.67 8.67
N LEU A 55 -8.44 6.48 9.95
CA LEU A 55 -7.82 5.25 10.45
C LEU A 55 -8.75 4.04 10.37
N VAL A 56 -10.06 4.19 10.61
CA VAL A 56 -11.04 3.12 10.37
C VAL A 56 -11.02 2.69 8.89
N GLY A 57 -10.93 3.66 7.97
CA GLY A 57 -10.76 3.40 6.54
C GLY A 57 -9.47 2.65 6.18
N LEU A 58 -8.46 2.69 7.05
CA LEU A 58 -7.18 1.99 6.94
C LEU A 58 -7.05 0.81 7.92
N GLN A 59 -8.13 0.33 8.54
CA GLN A 59 -8.04 -0.71 9.56
C GLN A 59 -7.47 -2.03 9.03
N HIS A 60 -7.64 -2.32 7.72
CA HIS A 60 -7.05 -3.50 7.09
C HIS A 60 -5.51 -3.48 7.16
N ARG A 61 -4.89 -2.29 7.20
CA ARG A 61 -3.44 -2.12 7.31
C ARG A 61 -2.84 -2.49 8.67
N GLY A 62 -3.64 -2.59 9.72
CA GLY A 62 -3.11 -2.86 11.06
C GLY A 62 -4.22 -2.99 12.09
N GLN A 63 -4.19 -4.04 12.89
CA GLN A 63 -5.27 -4.39 13.84
C GLN A 63 -4.77 -4.56 15.28
N GLU A 64 -3.48 -4.33 15.50
CA GLU A 64 -2.78 -4.58 16.76
C GLU A 64 -2.88 -3.40 17.72
N SER A 65 -2.72 -2.18 17.22
CA SER A 65 -2.81 -0.97 18.03
C SER A 65 -3.20 0.23 17.17
N ALA A 66 -3.77 1.24 17.80
CA ALA A 66 -4.04 2.52 17.16
C ALA A 66 -3.61 3.69 18.05
N GLY A 67 -3.34 4.85 17.44
CA GLY A 67 -2.97 6.06 18.16
C GLY A 67 -3.30 7.32 17.38
N ILE A 68 -3.60 8.41 18.09
CA ILE A 68 -3.88 9.74 17.56
C ILE A 68 -3.12 10.77 18.40
N VAL A 69 -2.58 11.77 17.70
CA VAL A 69 -1.96 12.97 18.27
C VAL A 69 -2.61 14.20 17.63
N THR A 70 -3.02 15.18 18.44
CA THR A 70 -3.62 16.45 17.94
C THR A 70 -2.97 17.68 18.56
N SER A 71 -3.11 18.83 17.91
CA SER A 71 -2.66 20.14 18.42
C SER A 71 -3.64 21.26 18.07
N LYS A 72 -3.74 22.26 18.94
CA LYS A 72 -4.66 23.41 18.81
C LYS A 72 -4.03 24.63 18.12
N TRP A 73 -2.78 24.54 17.65
CA TRP A 73 -2.00 25.70 17.18
C TRP A 73 -1.85 26.83 18.22
N THR A 74 -1.62 26.45 19.48
CA THR A 74 -1.41 27.40 20.59
C THR A 74 -0.02 27.23 21.20
N HIS A 75 0.89 26.55 20.53
CA HIS A 75 2.15 26.03 21.09
C HIS A 75 2.00 25.20 22.40
N GLU A 76 0.77 24.82 22.78
CA GLU A 76 0.49 23.90 23.87
C GLU A 76 1.03 22.49 23.55
N PRO A 77 1.29 21.67 24.60
CA PRO A 77 1.60 20.25 24.42
C PRO A 77 0.54 19.54 23.58
N PHE A 78 0.97 18.56 22.79
CA PHE A 78 0.06 17.74 22.00
C PHE A 78 -0.88 16.92 22.89
N SER A 79 -2.14 16.80 22.49
CA SER A 79 -3.04 15.77 23.04
C SER A 79 -2.68 14.44 22.40
N VAL A 80 -2.41 13.42 23.21
CA VAL A 80 -1.93 12.11 22.74
C VAL A 80 -2.78 11.01 23.36
N HIS A 81 -3.26 10.09 22.54
CA HIS A 81 -3.83 8.83 23.02
C HIS A 81 -3.42 7.68 22.11
N ARG A 82 -3.03 6.54 22.71
CA ARG A 82 -2.65 5.31 22.00
C ARG A 82 -3.08 4.11 22.82
N GLY A 83 -3.47 3.04 22.15
CA GLY A 83 -3.92 1.81 22.80
C GLY A 83 -3.84 0.59 21.90
N MET A 84 -3.91 -0.58 22.53
CA MET A 84 -3.96 -1.87 21.84
C MET A 84 -5.37 -2.15 21.32
N GLY A 85 -5.45 -2.83 20.19
CA GLY A 85 -6.68 -3.23 19.53
C GLY A 85 -7.04 -2.39 18.31
N LEU A 86 -8.28 -2.60 17.85
CA LEU A 86 -8.86 -1.91 16.70
C LEU A 86 -9.09 -0.43 17.02
N VAL A 87 -9.16 0.42 16.00
CA VAL A 87 -9.41 1.86 16.14
C VAL A 87 -10.69 2.12 16.96
N SER A 88 -11.76 1.38 16.68
CA SER A 88 -13.04 1.50 17.38
C SER A 88 -13.01 1.05 18.85
N GLN A 89 -12.01 0.26 19.25
CA GLN A 89 -11.81 -0.18 20.63
C GLN A 89 -10.95 0.82 21.40
N VAL A 90 -9.94 1.40 20.72
CA VAL A 90 -9.01 2.37 21.30
C VAL A 90 -9.66 3.73 21.52
N PHE A 91 -10.50 4.20 20.58
CA PHE A 91 -11.08 5.54 20.63
C PHE A 91 -12.57 5.51 20.94
N ASN A 92 -12.90 5.65 22.23
CA ASN A 92 -14.26 5.86 22.71
C ASN A 92 -14.55 7.36 22.93
N GLU A 93 -15.82 7.68 23.16
CA GLU A 93 -16.28 9.07 23.32
C GLU A 93 -15.48 9.87 24.38
N PRO A 94 -15.23 9.35 25.61
CA PRO A 94 -14.37 10.03 26.57
C PRO A 94 -12.97 10.37 26.05
N ILE A 95 -12.33 9.42 25.36
CA ILE A 95 -10.99 9.63 24.79
C ILE A 95 -11.03 10.67 23.68
N MET A 96 -12.03 10.59 22.78
CA MET A 96 -12.21 11.55 21.70
C MET A 96 -12.41 12.98 22.21
N MET A 97 -13.08 13.16 23.36
CA MET A 97 -13.21 14.47 23.99
C MET A 97 -11.88 15.07 24.46
N THR A 98 -10.84 14.26 24.72
CA THR A 98 -9.50 14.74 25.13
C THR A 98 -8.62 15.17 23.95
N LEU A 99 -8.91 14.65 22.75
CA LEU A 99 -8.18 14.90 21.52
C LEU A 99 -8.74 16.15 20.83
N LYS A 100 -8.22 17.32 21.21
CA LYS A 100 -8.63 18.61 20.64
C LYS A 100 -7.54 19.16 19.73
N GLY A 101 -7.92 19.69 18.58
CA GLY A 101 -6.96 20.34 17.69
C GLY A 101 -7.51 20.72 16.32
N ASN A 102 -6.76 21.59 15.64
CA ASN A 102 -6.97 21.95 14.24
C ASN A 102 -6.05 21.18 13.29
N LEU A 103 -5.11 20.40 13.83
CA LEU A 103 -4.34 19.41 13.09
C LEU A 103 -4.12 18.17 13.95
N GLY A 104 -3.94 17.03 13.29
CA GLY A 104 -3.67 15.78 13.95
C GLY A 104 -3.15 14.70 13.02
N ILE A 105 -2.46 13.73 13.60
CA ILE A 105 -1.96 12.56 12.91
C ILE A 105 -2.35 11.31 13.68
N GLY A 106 -2.48 10.21 12.96
CA GLY A 106 -2.88 8.94 13.50
C GLY A 106 -2.20 7.77 12.80
N HIS A 107 -2.24 6.62 13.46
CA HIS A 107 -1.61 5.40 12.99
C HIS A 107 -2.39 4.16 13.40
N THR A 108 -2.48 3.17 12.50
CA THR A 108 -2.85 1.78 12.82
C THR A 108 -1.62 0.90 12.65
N ARG A 109 -1.31 0.07 13.65
CA ARG A 109 -0.12 -0.79 13.66
C ARG A 109 -0.48 -2.20 13.21
N TYR A 110 0.43 -2.77 12.42
CA TYR A 110 0.61 -4.21 12.34
C TYR A 110 1.94 -4.62 12.99
N SER A 111 2.00 -5.79 13.63
CA SER A 111 3.23 -6.25 14.28
C SER A 111 4.23 -6.79 13.25
N THR A 112 5.21 -5.98 12.86
CA THR A 112 6.36 -6.42 12.05
C THR A 112 7.54 -6.88 12.91
N MET A 113 7.83 -6.16 14.00
CA MET A 113 8.87 -6.49 14.99
C MET A 113 8.44 -6.06 16.41
N GLY A 114 8.97 -6.74 17.44
CA GLY A 114 8.79 -6.39 18.85
C GLY A 114 7.54 -6.94 19.55
N GLY A 115 6.85 -7.89 18.89
CA GLY A 115 5.68 -8.60 19.43
C GLY A 115 4.35 -7.88 19.24
N ALA A 116 3.27 -8.66 19.21
CA ALA A 116 1.91 -8.17 19.06
C ALA A 116 1.41 -7.40 20.29
N ASP A 117 1.88 -7.74 21.49
CA ASP A 117 1.34 -7.24 22.76
C ASP A 117 2.10 -6.05 23.37
N ASN A 118 3.07 -5.48 22.65
CA ASN A 118 3.88 -4.38 23.17
C ASN A 118 3.25 -3.01 22.87
N ALA A 119 2.50 -2.48 23.84
CA ALA A 119 1.87 -1.17 23.76
C ALA A 119 2.85 0.01 23.57
N GLN A 120 4.13 -0.14 23.94
CA GLN A 120 5.14 0.90 23.75
C GLN A 120 5.47 1.13 22.26
N LEU A 121 5.13 0.18 21.39
CA LEU A 121 5.31 0.28 19.94
C LEU A 121 4.14 0.99 19.25
N ALA A 122 3.10 1.37 19.98
CA ALA A 122 1.98 2.12 19.44
C ALA A 122 2.44 3.53 19.04
N GLN A 123 2.18 3.88 17.77
CA GLN A 123 2.46 5.18 17.16
C GLN A 123 1.20 6.05 17.16
N PRO A 124 1.26 7.37 16.90
CA PRO A 124 2.43 8.20 16.53
C PRO A 124 3.39 8.47 17.67
N PHE A 125 4.71 8.29 17.52
CA PHE A 125 5.71 8.63 18.54
C PHE A 125 5.77 10.13 18.79
N VAL A 126 5.99 10.55 20.04
CA VAL A 126 6.09 11.96 20.43
C VAL A 126 7.36 12.15 21.25
N VAL A 127 8.21 13.09 20.84
CA VAL A 127 9.47 13.41 21.51
C VAL A 127 9.59 14.92 21.69
N HIS A 128 9.99 15.33 22.88
CA HIS A 128 10.33 16.72 23.18
C HIS A 128 11.81 16.96 22.85
N THR A 129 12.07 17.96 22.02
CA THR A 129 13.43 18.31 21.61
C THR A 129 13.74 19.76 21.96
N ALA A 130 15.01 20.15 21.88
CA ALA A 130 15.44 21.54 22.03
C ALA A 130 14.81 22.49 20.98
N TYR A 131 14.25 21.96 19.89
CA TYR A 131 13.69 22.72 18.76
C TYR A 131 12.16 22.68 18.68
N GLY A 132 11.53 22.06 19.69
CA GLY A 132 10.08 21.87 19.77
C GLY A 132 9.68 20.39 19.87
N THR A 133 8.39 20.16 20.08
CA THR A 133 7.82 18.81 20.15
C THR A 133 7.60 18.27 18.74
N ILE A 134 8.02 17.03 18.50
CA ILE A 134 7.81 16.31 17.24
C ILE A 134 6.85 15.17 17.51
N ALA A 135 5.84 15.00 16.66
CA ALA A 135 5.05 13.76 16.60
C ALA A 135 5.22 13.09 15.23
N MET A 136 5.38 11.78 15.18
CA MET A 136 5.70 11.06 13.94
C MET A 136 4.95 9.73 13.83
N ALA A 137 4.29 9.53 12.69
CA ALA A 137 3.70 8.26 12.28
C ALA A 137 4.43 7.71 11.05
N HIS A 138 4.75 6.42 11.07
CA HIS A 138 5.58 5.73 10.09
C HIS A 138 4.88 4.48 9.55
N ASN A 139 4.83 4.38 8.23
CA ASN A 139 4.50 3.15 7.49
C ASN A 139 5.75 2.69 6.73
N GLY A 140 6.35 1.57 7.15
CA GLY A 140 7.59 1.08 6.55
C GLY A 140 8.42 0.20 7.48
N GLU A 141 9.61 -0.14 7.01
CA GLU A 141 10.69 -0.78 7.78
C GLU A 141 12.01 -0.33 7.18
N LEU A 142 12.96 0.04 8.04
CA LEU A 142 14.27 0.52 7.64
C LEU A 142 15.20 -0.66 7.36
N VAL A 143 15.66 -0.78 6.12
CA VAL A 143 16.59 -1.86 5.71
C VAL A 143 17.93 -1.80 6.44
N ASN A 144 18.27 -0.67 7.04
CA ASN A 144 19.50 -0.42 7.77
C ASN A 144 19.26 0.00 9.22
N SER A 145 18.14 -0.45 9.81
CA SER A 145 17.73 -0.12 11.18
C SER A 145 18.84 -0.31 12.22
N GLN A 146 19.61 -1.41 12.13
CA GLN A 146 20.74 -1.68 13.04
C GLN A 146 21.84 -0.63 12.94
N ALA A 147 22.27 -0.26 11.72
CA ALA A 147 23.30 0.76 11.52
C ALA A 147 22.85 2.13 12.03
N LEU A 148 21.57 2.49 11.82
CA LEU A 148 20.99 3.72 12.36
C LEU A 148 20.93 3.69 13.89
N ARG A 149 20.53 2.55 14.48
CA ARG A 149 20.51 2.35 15.93
C ARG A 149 21.88 2.57 16.56
N GLU A 150 22.92 1.94 16.02
CA GLU A 150 24.29 2.14 16.51
C GLU A 150 24.71 3.59 16.44
N ARG A 151 24.41 4.28 15.33
CA ARG A 151 24.74 5.70 15.17
C ARG A 151 24.03 6.57 16.21
N ILE A 152 22.75 6.32 16.48
CA ILE A 152 21.97 7.07 17.47
C ILE A 152 22.52 6.83 18.89
N LEU A 153 22.76 5.57 19.26
CA LEU A 153 23.30 5.22 20.57
C LEU A 153 24.69 5.81 20.83
N ARG A 154 25.57 5.84 19.81
CA ARG A 154 26.91 6.46 19.91
C ARG A 154 26.86 7.96 20.18
N ASN A 155 25.76 8.64 19.86
CA ASN A 155 25.55 10.05 20.19
C ASN A 155 24.98 10.25 21.61
N GLY A 156 24.91 9.20 22.43
CA GLY A 156 24.42 9.27 23.80
C GLY A 156 22.89 9.33 23.94
N VAL A 157 22.15 9.05 22.87
CA VAL A 157 20.68 9.04 22.88
C VAL A 157 20.18 7.68 23.35
N GLY A 158 19.43 7.66 24.45
CA GLY A 158 18.77 6.45 24.95
C GLY A 158 17.57 6.04 24.08
N LEU A 159 17.36 4.74 23.93
CA LEU A 159 16.23 4.15 23.20
C LEU A 159 15.41 3.28 24.15
N THR A 160 14.09 3.45 24.11
CA THR A 160 13.12 2.72 24.95
C THR A 160 12.64 1.46 24.25
N THR A 161 12.65 1.46 22.91
CA THR A 161 12.17 0.38 22.05
C THR A 161 13.25 -0.04 21.04
N GLY A 162 12.94 -1.11 20.30
CA GLY A 162 13.69 -1.54 19.12
C GLY A 162 13.10 -1.04 17.80
N SER A 163 12.10 -0.15 17.83
CA SER A 163 11.34 0.19 16.63
C SER A 163 12.04 1.21 15.74
N ASP A 164 11.91 1.01 14.43
CA ASP A 164 12.31 1.98 13.42
C ASP A 164 11.68 3.34 13.66
N SER A 165 10.43 3.37 14.13
CA SER A 165 9.72 4.61 14.38
C SER A 165 10.37 5.45 15.49
N GLU A 166 10.89 4.82 16.54
CA GLU A 166 11.70 5.53 17.52
C GLU A 166 13.03 5.99 16.93
N LEU A 167 13.73 5.14 16.17
CA LEU A 167 14.98 5.51 15.50
C LEU A 167 14.82 6.72 14.58
N ILE A 168 13.76 6.74 13.76
CA ILE A 168 13.43 7.85 12.87
C ILE A 168 13.15 9.12 13.68
N THR A 169 12.36 9.01 14.76
CA THR A 169 12.02 10.17 15.59
C THR A 169 13.25 10.76 16.28
N GLN A 170 14.15 9.90 16.78
CA GLN A 170 15.41 10.33 17.39
C GLN A 170 16.35 10.94 16.34
N ALA A 171 16.44 10.37 15.14
CA ALA A 171 17.22 10.94 14.05
C ALA A 171 16.73 12.33 13.63
N LEU A 172 15.40 12.55 13.58
CA LEU A 172 14.81 13.89 13.35
C LEU A 172 15.12 14.87 14.48
N SER A 173 15.35 14.38 15.70
CA SER A 173 15.67 15.21 16.87
C SER A 173 17.13 15.67 16.88
N MET A 174 18.00 15.01 16.12
CA MET A 174 19.42 15.36 16.01
C MET A 174 19.66 16.61 15.18
N GLU A 175 20.67 17.39 15.56
CA GLU A 175 21.14 18.53 14.78
C GLU A 175 21.62 18.08 13.38
N PRO A 176 21.11 18.69 12.29
CA PRO A 176 21.55 18.32 10.96
C PRO A 176 22.95 18.89 10.69
N PRO A 177 23.83 18.14 9.98
CA PRO A 177 25.12 18.65 9.53
C PRO A 177 24.96 19.92 8.68
N GLN A 178 25.96 20.83 8.74
CA GLN A 178 25.92 22.14 8.08
C GLN A 178 25.62 22.07 6.58
N GLN A 179 26.07 21.01 5.90
CA GLN A 179 25.81 20.79 4.48
C GLN A 179 24.31 20.73 4.12
N PHE A 180 23.45 20.27 5.04
CA PHE A 180 22.00 20.23 4.83
C PHE A 180 21.32 21.57 5.13
N LYS A 181 21.94 22.41 5.98
CA LYS A 181 21.44 23.76 6.28
C LYS A 181 21.68 24.75 5.15
N GLN A 182 22.73 24.52 4.35
CA GLN A 182 23.09 25.32 3.19
C GLN A 182 22.37 24.90 1.90
N PHE A 183 21.37 24.01 2.00
CA PHE A 183 20.64 23.53 0.84
C PHE A 183 19.80 24.67 0.23
N ASN A 184 20.32 25.29 -0.84
CA ASN A 184 19.62 26.33 -1.59
C ASN A 184 18.47 25.70 -2.40
N PHE A 185 17.24 25.99 -1.99
CA PHE A 185 15.99 25.55 -2.63
C PHE A 185 15.80 26.02 -4.09
N GLU A 186 16.72 26.83 -4.64
CA GLU A 186 16.61 27.40 -5.98
C GLU A 186 16.91 26.40 -7.11
N ARG A 187 17.60 25.28 -6.83
CA ARG A 187 18.00 24.31 -7.88
C ARG A 187 16.90 23.35 -8.34
N SER A 188 15.80 23.20 -7.59
CA SER A 188 14.68 22.31 -7.98
C SER A 188 13.74 22.91 -9.03
N ASN A 189 13.81 24.21 -9.30
CA ASN A 189 12.95 24.87 -10.30
C ASN A 189 13.30 24.53 -11.76
N SER A 190 14.44 23.87 -12.01
CA SER A 190 14.82 23.44 -13.37
C SER A 190 14.08 22.18 -13.85
N MET A 191 13.33 21.50 -12.98
CA MET A 191 12.42 20.39 -13.34
C MET A 191 10.94 20.80 -13.42
N ASN A 192 10.60 22.07 -13.13
CA ASN A 192 9.22 22.57 -13.15
C ASN A 192 8.64 22.82 -14.56
N SER A 193 9.39 22.55 -15.64
CA SER A 193 8.87 22.66 -17.00
C SER A 193 7.86 21.54 -17.36
N MET A 194 7.75 20.48 -16.55
CA MET A 194 6.76 19.42 -16.74
C MET A 194 5.46 19.61 -15.95
N GLN A 195 5.32 20.70 -15.19
CA GLN A 195 4.16 20.91 -14.31
C GLN A 195 2.99 21.64 -14.97
N SER A 196 3.11 22.06 -16.25
CA SER A 196 2.03 22.78 -16.95
C SER A 196 1.01 21.89 -17.70
N SER A 197 1.22 20.57 -17.71
CA SER A 197 0.36 19.63 -18.46
C SER A 197 -0.72 18.98 -17.59
N CYS A 198 -0.52 18.89 -16.26
CA CYS A 198 -1.49 18.24 -15.36
C CYS A 198 -2.70 19.13 -15.00
N ASP A 199 -2.60 20.46 -15.14
CA ASP A 199 -3.72 21.38 -14.92
C ASP A 199 -4.62 21.56 -16.16
N LYS A 200 -4.21 21.07 -17.34
CA LYS A 200 -4.92 21.30 -18.62
C LYS A 200 -5.93 20.21 -19.00
N CYS A 201 -5.95 19.07 -18.32
CA CYS A 201 -6.90 17.98 -18.63
C CYS A 201 -8.31 18.21 -18.06
N ALA A 202 -8.59 19.34 -17.42
CA ALA A 202 -9.92 19.66 -16.86
C ALA A 202 -10.76 20.66 -17.69
N THR A 203 -10.21 21.24 -18.76
CA THR A 203 -10.92 22.29 -19.52
C THR A 203 -10.64 22.18 -21.01
N ASN A 204 -11.39 21.37 -21.75
CA ASN A 204 -11.60 21.56 -23.19
C ASN A 204 -12.78 20.73 -23.70
N SER A 205 -13.98 21.27 -23.56
CA SER A 205 -15.08 21.01 -24.47
C SER A 205 -15.87 22.30 -24.66
N GLN A 206 -15.57 23.03 -25.73
CA GLN A 206 -16.51 23.86 -26.50
C GLN A 206 -15.70 24.72 -27.49
N ASN A 207 -15.74 24.32 -28.77
CA ASN A 207 -15.48 25.22 -29.89
C ASN A 207 -16.82 25.68 -30.46
N GLY A 208 -16.99 26.99 -30.53
CA GLY A 208 -18.10 27.67 -31.19
C GLY A 208 -17.67 29.07 -31.65
N ILE A 209 -17.18 29.12 -32.90
CA ILE A 209 -17.25 30.18 -33.93
C ILE A 209 -17.92 31.50 -33.45
N THR A 210 -17.27 32.69 -33.47
CA THR A 210 -17.25 33.62 -34.64
C THR A 210 -16.22 34.79 -34.53
N ASN A 211 -15.62 35.10 -35.69
CA ASN A 211 -15.09 36.34 -36.29
C ASN A 211 -14.82 37.63 -35.46
N GLY A 212 -13.55 38.09 -35.54
CA GLY A 212 -13.13 39.27 -36.31
C GLY A 212 -13.25 40.67 -35.69
N HIS A 213 -12.10 41.27 -35.33
CA HIS A 213 -11.68 42.60 -35.82
C HIS A 213 -10.23 42.93 -35.39
N SER A 214 -9.56 43.67 -36.29
CA SER A 214 -8.20 44.21 -36.27
C SER A 214 -8.02 45.37 -35.28
N GLU A 215 -6.82 45.54 -34.71
CA GLU A 215 -5.98 46.75 -34.89
C GLU A 215 -4.68 46.74 -34.03
N GLU A 216 -3.58 46.96 -34.75
CA GLU A 216 -2.40 47.79 -34.50
C GLU A 216 -1.43 47.66 -33.31
N HIS A 217 -0.17 47.87 -33.70
CA HIS A 217 1.09 47.80 -32.97
C HIS A 217 1.28 48.89 -31.91
N HIS A 218 1.85 48.51 -30.75
CA HIS A 218 2.89 49.35 -30.13
C HIS A 218 3.95 48.53 -29.39
N SER A 219 5.20 48.82 -29.74
CA SER A 219 6.41 48.27 -29.16
C SER A 219 6.76 49.03 -27.88
N SER A 220 6.81 48.34 -26.74
CA SER A 220 7.50 48.81 -25.54
C SER A 220 8.15 47.63 -24.82
N LYS A 221 9.49 47.57 -24.89
CA LYS A 221 10.30 46.76 -23.99
C LYS A 221 10.22 47.39 -22.60
N ASN A 222 9.60 46.72 -21.64
CA ASN A 222 9.86 46.92 -20.22
C ASN A 222 9.46 45.68 -19.40
N THR A 223 10.49 44.94 -19.01
CA THR A 223 10.66 44.13 -17.79
C THR A 223 9.37 43.60 -17.14
N THR A 224 8.92 42.42 -17.58
CA THR A 224 7.96 41.61 -16.83
C THR A 224 8.62 41.04 -15.58
N VAL A 225 8.37 41.69 -14.44
CA VAL A 225 8.60 41.11 -13.12
C VAL A 225 7.68 39.90 -12.98
N ASN A 226 8.26 38.71 -12.81
CA ASN A 226 7.54 37.46 -12.56
C ASN A 226 6.87 37.51 -11.17
N PRO A 227 5.54 37.40 -11.06
CA PRO A 227 4.83 37.44 -9.77
C PRO A 227 4.95 36.16 -8.92
N TYR A 228 5.71 35.15 -9.36
CA TYR A 228 5.87 33.87 -8.65
C TYR A 228 7.23 33.66 -7.97
N ALA A 229 8.05 34.70 -7.85
CA ALA A 229 9.31 34.63 -7.12
C ALA A 229 9.21 35.38 -5.78
N GLN A 230 9.70 34.72 -4.72
CA GLN A 230 10.01 35.24 -3.38
C GLN A 230 8.89 35.18 -2.34
N HIS A 231 8.72 34.00 -1.73
CA HIS A 231 8.45 33.92 -0.30
C HIS A 231 9.69 33.33 0.38
N HIS A 232 10.36 34.15 1.19
CA HIS A 232 11.41 33.72 2.09
C HIS A 232 10.84 32.69 3.07
N MET A 233 11.37 31.46 3.03
CA MET A 233 11.07 30.44 4.04
C MET A 233 11.66 30.87 5.38
N SER A 234 10.96 30.62 6.49
CA SER A 234 11.49 30.95 7.81
C SER A 234 12.78 30.16 8.07
N GLN A 235 13.73 30.73 8.81
CA GLN A 235 14.97 30.03 9.19
C GLN A 235 14.67 28.72 9.92
N ARG A 236 13.60 28.71 10.72
CA ARG A 236 13.15 27.55 11.49
C ARG A 236 12.64 26.41 10.60
N ASP A 237 11.84 26.75 9.58
CA ASP A 237 11.38 25.78 8.57
C ASP A 237 12.58 25.22 7.79
N SER A 238 13.54 26.06 7.41
CA SER A 238 14.76 25.63 6.73
C SER A 238 15.55 24.60 7.55
N ASP A 239 15.68 24.84 8.85
CA ASP A 239 16.39 23.94 9.75
C ASP A 239 15.65 22.61 9.94
N PHE A 240 14.31 22.60 9.95
CA PHE A 240 13.56 21.35 10.05
C PHE A 240 13.63 20.53 8.75
N VAL A 241 13.54 21.18 7.59
CA VAL A 241 13.75 20.50 6.30
C VAL A 241 15.17 19.91 6.22
N ALA A 242 16.18 20.62 6.72
CA ALA A 242 17.54 20.10 6.81
C ALA A 242 17.62 18.81 7.66
N ARG A 243 16.83 18.70 8.74
CA ARG A 243 16.71 17.45 9.54
C ARG A 243 16.07 16.32 8.75
N ILE A 244 15.02 16.62 7.98
CA ILE A 244 14.38 15.63 7.09
C ILE A 244 15.36 15.16 6.02
N LEU A 245 16.06 16.07 5.35
CA LEU A 245 17.06 15.73 4.33
C LEU A 245 18.21 14.89 4.93
N HIS A 246 18.67 15.23 6.13
CA HIS A 246 19.65 14.42 6.83
C HIS A 246 19.11 13.03 7.14
N LEU A 247 17.89 12.89 7.69
CA LEU A 247 17.24 11.59 7.89
C LEU A 247 17.22 10.79 6.59
N MET A 248 16.72 11.37 5.49
CA MET A 248 16.63 10.69 4.20
C MET A 248 18.01 10.25 3.65
N SER A 249 19.08 10.96 3.99
CA SER A 249 20.45 10.53 3.65
C SER A 249 20.94 9.33 4.48
N LEU A 250 20.38 9.14 5.67
CA LEU A 250 20.72 8.03 6.57
C LEU A 250 19.85 6.80 6.34
N THR A 251 18.65 6.98 5.79
CA THR A 251 17.66 5.92 5.60
C THR A 251 17.35 5.78 4.11
N PRO A 252 17.91 4.78 3.41
CA PRO A 252 17.70 4.65 1.97
C PRO A 252 16.28 4.20 1.61
N LEU A 253 15.68 3.32 2.42
CA LEU A 253 14.29 2.84 2.34
C LEU A 253 13.95 1.99 3.58
N SER A 254 12.70 1.64 3.84
CA SER A 254 11.46 1.98 3.10
C SER A 254 10.51 2.67 4.06
N TYR A 255 10.02 3.87 3.72
CA TYR A 255 9.13 4.62 4.61
C TYR A 255 8.22 5.60 3.87
N SER A 256 6.99 5.69 4.36
CA SER A 256 6.14 6.88 4.29
C SER A 256 6.00 7.43 5.70
N LEU A 257 6.19 8.74 5.87
CA LEU A 257 6.12 9.41 7.17
C LEU A 257 5.10 10.54 7.13
N ILE A 258 4.40 10.72 8.25
CA ILE A 258 3.67 11.94 8.56
C ILE A 258 4.24 12.48 9.86
N VAL A 259 4.74 13.72 9.84
CA VAL A 259 5.38 14.36 10.98
C VAL A 259 4.63 15.65 11.34
N MET A 260 4.24 15.81 12.59
CA MET A 260 3.80 17.10 13.14
C MET A 260 4.96 17.79 13.82
N TRP A 261 5.25 19.01 13.38
CA TRP A 261 6.20 19.91 14.01
C TRP A 261 5.83 21.36 13.68
N ASP A 262 5.97 22.23 14.67
CA ASP A 262 5.67 23.67 14.58
C ASP A 262 4.37 24.00 13.85
N GLU A 263 3.27 23.40 14.33
CA GLU A 263 1.91 23.70 13.84
C GLU A 263 1.65 23.31 12.37
N CYS A 264 2.57 22.56 11.78
CA CYS A 264 2.49 22.04 10.42
C CYS A 264 2.49 20.51 10.41
N ILE A 265 2.02 19.94 9.30
CA ILE A 265 2.19 18.53 8.96
C ILE A 265 3.19 18.42 7.81
N TYR A 266 4.16 17.53 7.94
CA TYR A 266 5.09 17.17 6.88
C TYR A 266 4.79 15.75 6.42
N ALA A 267 4.58 15.59 5.11
CA ALA A 267 4.41 14.28 4.46
C ALA A 267 5.68 13.96 3.68
N ILE A 268 6.29 12.82 3.98
CA ILE A 268 7.61 12.45 3.44
C ILE A 268 7.54 11.04 2.88
N ARG A 269 8.02 10.85 1.66
CA ARG A 269 8.13 9.55 1.02
C ARG A 269 9.59 9.24 0.71
N ASP A 270 10.05 8.01 0.95
CA ASP A 270 11.43 7.61 0.64
C ASP A 270 11.80 7.84 -0.84
N PRO A 271 13.09 8.00 -1.20
CA PRO A 271 13.51 8.30 -2.58
C PRO A 271 13.01 7.32 -3.63
N PHE A 272 12.85 6.03 -3.27
CA PHE A 272 12.34 4.99 -4.16
C PHE A 272 10.81 4.97 -4.24
N GLY A 273 10.13 5.70 -3.35
CA GLY A 273 8.69 5.74 -3.25
C GLY A 273 8.09 4.40 -2.81
N ASN A 274 8.79 3.59 -2.00
CA ASN A 274 8.43 2.18 -1.79
C ASN A 274 7.04 1.99 -1.17
N ARG A 275 6.68 2.84 -0.19
CA ARG A 275 5.40 2.80 0.53
C ARG A 275 4.41 3.80 -0.03
N PRO A 276 3.10 3.52 0.02
CA PRO A 276 2.11 4.45 -0.51
C PRO A 276 1.93 5.64 0.41
N LEU A 277 1.64 6.80 -0.18
CA LEU A 277 1.29 8.03 0.51
C LEU A 277 0.59 8.95 -0.50
N CYS A 278 -0.60 9.44 -0.17
CA CYS A 278 -1.37 10.32 -1.03
C CYS A 278 -2.00 11.48 -0.26
N LEU A 279 -2.32 12.54 -0.98
CA LEU A 279 -2.96 13.75 -0.48
C LEU A 279 -4.42 13.78 -0.88
N GLY A 280 -5.27 14.30 0.00
CA GLY A 280 -6.65 14.60 -0.29
C GLY A 280 -7.03 15.99 0.22
N ALA A 281 -8.05 16.59 -0.39
CA ALA A 281 -8.64 17.84 0.10
C ALA A 281 -9.98 17.55 0.75
N LEU A 282 -10.20 18.11 1.95
CA LEU A 282 -11.49 18.07 2.62
C LEU A 282 -12.45 19.01 1.91
N VAL A 283 -13.59 18.48 1.47
CA VAL A 283 -14.61 19.27 0.78
C VAL A 283 -15.91 19.25 1.58
N SER A 284 -16.63 20.36 1.54
CA SER A 284 -17.95 20.45 2.17
C SER A 284 -18.89 19.38 1.60
N SER A 285 -19.67 18.74 2.48
CA SER A 285 -20.55 17.60 2.17
C SER A 285 -21.62 17.89 1.11
N THR A 286 -21.90 19.16 0.82
CA THR A 286 -22.82 19.59 -0.26
C THR A 286 -22.19 19.58 -1.65
N THR A 287 -20.86 19.48 -1.75
CA THR A 287 -20.15 19.41 -3.03
C THR A 287 -20.27 18.00 -3.60
N GLN A 288 -20.78 17.85 -4.83
CA GLN A 288 -20.85 16.55 -5.48
C GLN A 288 -19.47 15.87 -5.50
N ILE A 289 -19.37 14.71 -4.85
CA ILE A 289 -18.14 13.92 -4.73
C ILE A 289 -17.59 13.54 -6.12
N ASN A 290 -18.45 13.42 -7.13
CA ASN A 290 -18.11 12.97 -8.49
C ASN A 290 -17.56 14.05 -9.44
N SER A 291 -17.45 15.32 -9.03
CA SER A 291 -16.76 16.33 -9.84
C SER A 291 -15.24 16.08 -9.83
N SER A 292 -14.64 15.98 -11.02
CA SER A 292 -13.20 15.74 -11.27
C SER A 292 -12.31 16.91 -10.88
N THR A 293 -12.88 18.10 -10.65
CA THR A 293 -12.15 19.31 -10.25
C THR A 293 -12.29 19.53 -8.75
N LEU A 294 -11.16 19.84 -8.09
CA LEU A 294 -11.19 20.31 -6.71
C LEU A 294 -11.90 21.67 -6.62
N PRO A 295 -12.75 21.89 -5.60
CA PRO A 295 -13.35 23.19 -5.37
C PRO A 295 -12.27 24.23 -5.03
N SER A 296 -12.55 25.49 -5.35
CA SER A 296 -11.64 26.63 -5.13
C SER A 296 -11.31 26.83 -3.65
N ASN A 297 -12.26 26.51 -2.76
CA ASN A 297 -12.11 26.54 -1.31
C ASN A 297 -12.32 25.13 -0.76
N VAL A 298 -11.38 24.71 0.09
CA VAL A 298 -11.39 23.40 0.77
C VAL A 298 -11.37 23.65 2.27
N ASP A 299 -11.99 22.76 3.05
CA ASP A 299 -12.08 22.90 4.52
C ASP A 299 -10.77 22.52 5.21
N GLY A 300 -9.84 21.91 4.47
CA GLY A 300 -8.54 21.47 4.95
C GLY A 300 -7.90 20.45 4.02
N TRP A 301 -6.81 19.85 4.48
CA TRP A 301 -6.05 18.85 3.73
C TRP A 301 -5.81 17.61 4.58
N VAL A 302 -5.81 16.46 3.91
CA VAL A 302 -5.47 15.17 4.51
C VAL A 302 -4.33 14.52 3.76
N VAL A 303 -3.58 13.69 4.48
CA VAL A 303 -2.55 12.80 3.95
C VAL A 303 -2.81 11.40 4.47
N SER A 304 -2.68 10.38 3.63
CA SER A 304 -3.03 9.00 3.99
C SER A 304 -2.13 7.99 3.29
N SER A 305 -1.93 6.81 3.89
CA SER A 305 -1.36 5.65 3.18
C SER A 305 -2.18 5.27 1.94
N GLU A 306 -3.51 5.44 1.95
CA GLU A 306 -4.39 5.06 0.85
C GLU A 306 -5.55 6.03 0.64
N SER A 307 -5.99 6.19 -0.61
CA SER A 307 -7.13 7.04 -0.94
C SER A 307 -8.48 6.46 -0.45
N CYS A 308 -8.54 5.17 -0.14
CA CYS A 308 -9.77 4.49 0.29
C CYS A 308 -10.32 5.01 1.62
N SER A 309 -9.51 5.71 2.42
CA SER A 309 -9.94 6.40 3.65
C SER A 309 -10.64 7.74 3.37
N PHE A 310 -10.47 8.33 2.19
CA PHE A 310 -10.96 9.68 1.89
C PHE A 310 -12.49 9.81 1.85
N PRO A 311 -13.26 8.86 1.27
CA PRO A 311 -14.72 8.95 1.28
C PRO A 311 -15.32 9.02 2.68
N SER A 312 -14.72 8.37 3.68
CA SER A 312 -15.17 8.36 5.07
C SER A 312 -15.04 9.71 5.78
N VAL A 313 -14.26 10.63 5.22
CA VAL A 313 -13.98 11.95 5.80
C VAL A 313 -14.35 13.10 4.85
N CYS A 314 -15.13 12.81 3.80
CA CYS A 314 -15.47 13.77 2.74
C CYS A 314 -14.23 14.41 2.08
N ALA A 315 -13.15 13.64 1.92
CA ALA A 315 -11.98 14.07 1.16
C ALA A 315 -12.04 13.61 -0.30
N LYS A 316 -11.55 14.46 -1.21
CA LYS A 316 -11.28 14.07 -2.60
C LYS A 316 -9.78 13.85 -2.78
N LEU A 317 -9.41 12.77 -3.48
CA LEU A 317 -8.02 12.51 -3.84
C LEU A 317 -7.47 13.71 -4.65
N TYR A 318 -6.35 14.26 -4.18
CA TYR A 318 -5.65 15.32 -4.89
C TYR A 318 -4.56 14.73 -5.80
N ARG A 319 -3.63 13.97 -5.22
CA ARG A 319 -2.57 13.22 -5.93
C ARG A 319 -1.79 12.32 -4.98
N ASP A 320 -0.99 11.41 -5.53
CA ASP A 320 0.06 10.72 -4.79
C ASP A 320 1.21 11.67 -4.40
N VAL A 321 1.88 11.37 -3.28
CA VAL A 321 3.15 11.98 -2.91
C VAL A 321 4.25 11.32 -3.74
N MET A 322 5.08 12.09 -4.43
CA MET A 322 6.09 11.55 -5.34
C MET A 322 7.24 10.85 -4.58
N PRO A 323 7.95 9.89 -5.21
CA PRO A 323 9.18 9.34 -4.66
C PRO A 323 10.18 10.44 -4.26
N GLY A 324 10.67 10.40 -3.02
CA GLY A 324 11.61 11.39 -2.47
C GLY A 324 11.01 12.74 -2.10
N GLU A 325 9.70 12.93 -2.25
CA GLU A 325 9.05 14.21 -2.02
C GLU A 325 8.87 14.51 -0.52
N ILE A 326 9.16 15.77 -0.16
CA ILE A 326 8.86 16.37 1.14
C ILE A 326 7.77 17.43 0.92
N ILE A 327 6.61 17.25 1.53
CA ILE A 327 5.47 18.17 1.41
C ILE A 327 5.19 18.81 2.76
N LYS A 328 4.93 20.11 2.77
CA LYS A 328 4.40 20.87 3.92
C LYS A 328 2.90 21.10 3.74
N LEU A 329 2.15 20.76 4.77
CA LEU A 329 0.75 21.07 4.99
C LEU A 329 0.69 22.08 6.13
N GLU A 330 0.18 23.27 5.85
CA GLU A 330 0.09 24.38 6.79
C GLU A 330 -1.26 25.09 6.65
N LYS A 331 -1.66 25.80 7.71
CA LYS A 331 -2.95 26.47 7.81
C LYS A 331 -3.25 27.38 6.62
N ASN A 332 -4.46 27.26 6.07
CA ASN A 332 -5.01 28.10 5.00
C ASN A 332 -4.17 28.10 3.70
N ARG A 333 -3.36 27.06 3.48
CA ARG A 333 -2.51 26.96 2.28
C ARG A 333 -2.66 25.60 1.62
N LYS A 334 -2.45 25.59 0.30
CA LYS A 334 -2.37 24.36 -0.49
C LYS A 334 -1.07 23.60 -0.13
N PRO A 335 -1.07 22.26 -0.12
CA PRO A 335 0.13 21.46 0.10
C PRO A 335 1.27 21.92 -0.81
N LYS A 336 2.43 22.18 -0.21
CA LYS A 336 3.60 22.72 -0.90
C LYS A 336 4.73 21.69 -0.88
N THR A 337 5.24 21.34 -2.05
CA THR A 337 6.49 20.60 -2.18
C THR A 337 7.65 21.48 -1.73
N LEU A 338 8.39 21.02 -0.74
CA LEU A 338 9.59 21.70 -0.23
C LEU A 338 10.84 21.20 -0.96
N ALA A 339 10.98 19.88 -1.13
CA ALA A 339 12.09 19.29 -1.87
C ALA A 339 11.70 17.93 -2.44
N ILE A 340 12.49 17.47 -3.42
CA ILE A 340 12.44 16.11 -3.96
C ILE A 340 13.86 15.57 -3.91
N VAL A 341 14.08 14.53 -3.10
CA VAL A 341 15.38 13.86 -3.00
C VAL A 341 15.49 12.87 -4.16
N PRO A 342 16.51 12.99 -5.03
CA PRO A 342 16.68 12.08 -6.15
C PRO A 342 17.08 10.68 -5.67
N ARG A 343 16.76 9.67 -6.49
CA ARG A 343 17.23 8.30 -6.28
C ARG A 343 18.73 8.21 -6.57
N PRO A 344 19.48 7.38 -5.83
CA PRO A 344 20.88 7.08 -6.17
C PRO A 344 21.01 6.54 -7.59
N GLU A 345 22.05 6.97 -8.31
CA GLU A 345 22.40 6.47 -9.66
C GLU A 345 21.25 6.50 -10.67
N ALA A 346 20.28 7.42 -10.50
CA ALA A 346 19.06 7.48 -11.33
C ALA A 346 18.29 6.15 -11.41
N ALA A 347 18.39 5.31 -10.37
CA ALA A 347 17.68 4.04 -10.29
C ALA A 347 16.16 4.22 -10.53
N PRO A 348 15.45 3.21 -11.08
CA PRO A 348 14.01 3.29 -11.25
C PRO A 348 13.30 3.36 -9.88
N PRO A 349 12.07 3.89 -9.83
CA PRO A 349 11.22 3.79 -8.67
C PRO A 349 11.07 2.32 -8.23
N ALA A 350 10.78 2.10 -6.96
CA ALA A 350 10.60 0.76 -6.44
C ALA A 350 9.34 0.68 -5.57
N PHE A 351 8.21 1.16 -6.10
CA PHE A 351 6.92 1.03 -5.41
C PHE A 351 6.61 -0.44 -5.13
N CYS A 352 6.13 -0.75 -3.93
CA CYS A 352 5.93 -2.13 -3.51
C CYS A 352 4.83 -2.82 -4.34
N ILE A 353 5.21 -3.77 -5.21
CA ILE A 353 4.26 -4.45 -6.10
C ILE A 353 3.16 -5.21 -5.35
N PHE A 354 3.45 -5.64 -4.12
CA PHE A 354 2.49 -6.35 -3.28
C PHE A 354 1.37 -5.47 -2.73
N GLU A 355 1.48 -4.14 -2.80
CA GLU A 355 0.33 -3.26 -2.55
C GLU A 355 -0.79 -3.57 -3.56
N TYR A 356 -0.44 -3.76 -4.84
CA TYR A 356 -1.41 -4.18 -5.86
C TYR A 356 -1.85 -5.64 -5.72
N VAL A 357 -0.94 -6.56 -5.38
CA VAL A 357 -1.29 -7.99 -5.26
C VAL A 357 -2.28 -8.23 -4.14
N TYR A 358 -2.03 -7.67 -2.95
CA TYR A 358 -2.72 -8.09 -1.73
C TYR A 358 -3.07 -6.94 -0.77
N PHE A 359 -2.10 -6.11 -0.37
CA PHE A 359 -2.24 -5.25 0.82
C PHE A 359 -3.23 -4.09 0.66
N ALA A 360 -3.23 -3.44 -0.50
CA ALA A 360 -4.09 -2.29 -0.71
C ALA A 360 -5.55 -2.71 -0.80
N ARG A 361 -6.45 -1.85 -0.34
CA ARG A 361 -7.88 -2.05 -0.53
C ARG A 361 -8.19 -1.91 -2.02
N PRO A 362 -9.06 -2.75 -2.61
CA PRO A 362 -9.30 -2.74 -4.06
C PRO A 362 -9.82 -1.39 -4.60
N ASP A 363 -10.52 -0.61 -3.79
CA ASP A 363 -11.05 0.72 -4.14
C ASP A 363 -10.04 1.87 -3.90
N SER A 364 -8.79 1.55 -3.55
CA SER A 364 -7.70 2.53 -3.53
C SER A 364 -7.22 2.89 -4.93
N MET A 365 -6.87 4.15 -5.10
CA MET A 365 -6.14 4.69 -6.24
C MET A 365 -4.68 4.82 -5.85
N MET A 366 -3.79 4.26 -6.66
CA MET A 366 -2.33 4.31 -6.48
C MET A 366 -1.68 4.47 -7.85
N GLU A 367 -0.75 5.40 -7.98
CA GLU A 367 -0.07 5.70 -9.26
C GLU A 367 -1.08 5.95 -10.39
N GLY A 368 -2.15 6.70 -10.07
CA GLY A 368 -3.21 7.04 -11.02
C GLY A 368 -4.17 5.90 -11.38
N GLN A 369 -4.01 4.69 -10.84
CA GLN A 369 -4.85 3.54 -11.19
C GLN A 369 -5.52 2.88 -9.98
N MET A 370 -6.71 2.31 -10.20
CA MET A 370 -7.45 1.60 -9.16
C MET A 370 -6.88 0.19 -8.96
N VAL A 371 -6.65 -0.20 -7.70
CA VAL A 371 -6.12 -1.52 -7.33
C VAL A 371 -7.00 -2.66 -7.87
N TYR A 372 -8.33 -2.53 -7.79
CA TYR A 372 -9.29 -3.49 -8.35
C TYR A 372 -9.02 -3.77 -9.82
N SER A 373 -8.88 -2.71 -10.63
CA SER A 373 -8.64 -2.82 -12.07
C SER A 373 -7.30 -3.49 -12.38
N VAL A 374 -6.25 -3.20 -11.59
CA VAL A 374 -4.95 -3.87 -11.73
C VAL A 374 -5.05 -5.36 -11.43
N ARG A 375 -5.74 -5.75 -10.34
CA ARG A 375 -5.96 -7.17 -10.01
C ARG A 375 -6.74 -7.90 -11.10
N GLN A 376 -7.72 -7.24 -11.71
CA GLN A 376 -8.44 -7.79 -12.86
C GLN A 376 -7.53 -8.01 -14.07
N LYS A 377 -6.61 -7.06 -14.36
CA LYS A 377 -5.57 -7.23 -15.40
C LYS A 377 -4.64 -8.40 -15.08
N CYS A 378 -4.24 -8.60 -13.82
CA CYS A 378 -3.46 -9.77 -13.41
C CYS A 378 -4.21 -11.08 -13.71
N GLY A 379 -5.51 -11.13 -13.40
CA GLY A 379 -6.38 -12.26 -13.73
C GLY A 379 -6.45 -12.57 -15.23
N ARG A 380 -6.61 -11.53 -16.07
CA ARG A 380 -6.59 -11.69 -17.54
C ARG A 380 -5.24 -12.22 -18.02
N GLN A 381 -4.14 -11.63 -17.56
CA GLN A 381 -2.80 -12.07 -17.94
C GLN A 381 -2.53 -13.52 -17.49
N LEU A 382 -3.04 -13.92 -16.32
CA LEU A 382 -2.95 -15.29 -15.83
C LEU A 382 -3.73 -16.29 -16.70
N ALA A 383 -4.90 -15.91 -17.22
CA ALA A 383 -5.66 -16.74 -18.17
C ALA A 383 -4.93 -16.90 -19.52
N ILE A 384 -4.17 -15.90 -19.94
CA ILE A 384 -3.33 -15.97 -21.15
C ILE A 384 -2.13 -16.90 -20.93
N GLU A 385 -1.46 -16.78 -19.78
CA GLU A 385 -0.25 -17.55 -19.48
C GLU A 385 -0.55 -19.00 -19.08
N ALA A 386 -1.71 -19.25 -18.46
CA ALA A 386 -2.02 -20.52 -17.83
C ALA A 386 -3.47 -20.96 -18.07
N PRO A 387 -3.95 -21.10 -19.33
CA PRO A 387 -5.28 -21.62 -19.59
C PRO A 387 -5.45 -23.05 -19.04
N VAL A 388 -6.70 -23.47 -18.86
CA VAL A 388 -7.04 -24.89 -18.66
C VAL A 388 -7.71 -25.34 -19.95
N ALA A 389 -7.20 -26.39 -20.58
CA ALA A 389 -7.71 -26.86 -21.85
C ALA A 389 -9.19 -27.29 -21.70
N LEU A 390 -10.05 -26.74 -22.55
CA LEU A 390 -11.40 -27.25 -22.77
C LEU A 390 -11.31 -28.38 -23.79
N GLY A 391 -12.11 -29.42 -23.62
CA GLY A 391 -12.27 -30.41 -24.68
C GLY A 391 -12.92 -29.76 -25.89
N GLU A 392 -12.38 -29.96 -27.09
CA GLU A 392 -13.17 -29.71 -28.29
C GLU A 392 -14.41 -30.61 -28.23
N GLY A 393 -15.61 -30.01 -28.25
CA GLY A 393 -16.80 -30.75 -28.65
C GLY A 393 -16.59 -31.35 -30.04
N PRO A 394 -17.36 -32.36 -30.47
CA PRO A 394 -17.04 -33.14 -31.66
C PRO A 394 -17.03 -32.28 -32.92
N SER A 395 -15.86 -31.83 -33.33
CA SER A 395 -15.53 -31.42 -34.69
C SER A 395 -14.52 -32.43 -35.24
N ASN A 396 -15.06 -33.49 -35.85
CA ASN A 396 -14.38 -34.41 -36.77
C ASN A 396 -12.85 -34.55 -36.64
N GLY A 397 -12.39 -35.59 -35.94
CA GLY A 397 -11.06 -36.17 -36.21
C GLY A 397 -10.26 -36.57 -34.97
N ILE A 398 -10.34 -37.86 -34.65
CA ILE A 398 -9.34 -38.71 -33.98
C ILE A 398 -8.06 -38.00 -33.49
N THR A 399 -7.96 -37.74 -32.19
CA THR A 399 -6.68 -37.66 -31.47
C THR A 399 -6.77 -38.33 -30.10
N ASN A 400 -5.68 -38.99 -29.72
CA ASN A 400 -5.57 -39.89 -28.59
C ASN A 400 -5.57 -39.13 -27.24
N GLY A 401 -6.57 -39.41 -26.39
CA GLY A 401 -6.34 -39.59 -24.95
C GLY A 401 -5.95 -38.39 -24.09
N GLU A 402 -6.42 -37.18 -24.37
CA GLU A 402 -6.33 -36.05 -23.42
C GLU A 402 -7.72 -35.66 -22.91
N THR A 403 -7.82 -35.43 -21.60
CA THR A 403 -9.06 -35.15 -20.86
C THR A 403 -9.82 -33.95 -21.43
N SER A 404 -10.82 -34.23 -22.25
CA SER A 404 -11.70 -33.24 -22.87
C SER A 404 -12.87 -32.89 -21.92
N PHE A 405 -12.91 -31.66 -21.39
CA PHE A 405 -14.06 -31.17 -20.63
C PHE A 405 -15.15 -30.63 -21.58
N ALA A 406 -16.42 -30.98 -21.35
CA ALA A 406 -17.52 -30.20 -21.91
C ALA A 406 -17.48 -28.79 -21.29
N SER A 407 -17.65 -27.75 -22.11
CA SER A 407 -17.56 -26.33 -21.67
C SER A 407 -18.50 -25.97 -20.50
N SER A 408 -19.52 -26.77 -20.19
CA SER A 408 -20.45 -26.59 -19.08
C SER A 408 -19.89 -27.00 -17.71
N ASP A 409 -18.80 -27.76 -17.67
CA ASP A 409 -18.34 -28.47 -16.46
C ASP A 409 -17.18 -27.75 -15.76
N LEU A 410 -16.59 -26.73 -16.39
CA LEU A 410 -15.46 -25.97 -15.87
C LEU A 410 -15.90 -24.56 -15.45
N ILE A 411 -15.65 -24.21 -14.19
CA ILE A 411 -16.02 -22.91 -13.60
C ILE A 411 -14.78 -22.20 -13.05
N VAL A 412 -14.82 -20.87 -12.99
CA VAL A 412 -13.79 -20.05 -12.34
C VAL A 412 -14.33 -19.55 -11.02
N ALA A 413 -13.58 -19.69 -9.94
CA ALA A 413 -13.99 -19.28 -8.61
C ALA A 413 -12.83 -18.61 -7.85
N PRO A 414 -13.08 -17.54 -7.08
CA PRO A 414 -12.08 -16.94 -6.22
C PRO A 414 -11.99 -17.60 -4.85
N VAL A 415 -10.83 -17.48 -4.21
CA VAL A 415 -10.69 -17.51 -2.75
C VAL A 415 -11.04 -16.11 -2.22
N PRO A 416 -12.16 -15.93 -1.49
CA PRO A 416 -12.57 -14.58 -1.07
C PRO A 416 -11.63 -13.96 -0.03
N GLU A 417 -11.38 -12.65 -0.05
CA GLU A 417 -12.03 -11.62 -0.88
C GLU A 417 -11.05 -10.97 -1.89
N THR A 418 -9.74 -10.99 -1.62
CA THR A 418 -8.71 -10.30 -2.40
C THR A 418 -8.66 -10.75 -3.85
N SER A 419 -8.82 -12.05 -4.12
CA SER A 419 -8.69 -12.65 -5.46
C SER A 419 -9.92 -12.46 -6.36
N ILE A 420 -11.04 -11.92 -5.84
CA ILE A 420 -12.28 -11.72 -6.61
C ILE A 420 -12.06 -10.98 -7.94
N PRO A 421 -11.35 -9.82 -7.99
CA PRO A 421 -11.14 -9.11 -9.25
C PRO A 421 -10.29 -9.93 -10.23
N ALA A 422 -9.28 -10.66 -9.72
CA ALA A 422 -8.44 -11.53 -10.55
C ALA A 422 -9.26 -12.70 -11.12
N ALA A 423 -10.15 -13.31 -10.33
CA ALA A 423 -11.03 -14.36 -10.82
C ALA A 423 -12.01 -13.87 -11.89
N LEU A 424 -12.59 -12.68 -11.71
CA LEU A 424 -13.42 -12.04 -12.73
C LEU A 424 -12.63 -11.76 -14.01
N GLY A 425 -11.39 -11.25 -13.88
CA GLY A 425 -10.49 -11.02 -15.01
C GLY A 425 -10.15 -12.31 -15.76
N TYR A 426 -9.81 -13.37 -15.02
CA TYR A 426 -9.52 -14.68 -15.60
C TYR A 426 -10.74 -15.24 -16.33
N ALA A 427 -11.91 -15.25 -15.68
CA ALA A 427 -13.16 -15.76 -16.24
C ALA A 427 -13.55 -15.05 -17.54
N GLN A 428 -13.45 -13.71 -17.57
CA GLN A 428 -13.71 -12.91 -18.76
C GLN A 428 -12.74 -13.23 -19.89
N GLN A 429 -11.44 -13.36 -19.59
CA GLN A 429 -10.43 -13.63 -20.60
C GLN A 429 -10.51 -15.05 -21.15
N ALA A 430 -10.83 -16.03 -20.29
CA ALA A 430 -11.00 -17.44 -20.66
C ALA A 430 -12.40 -17.75 -21.23
N ASN A 431 -13.32 -16.79 -21.20
CA ASN A 431 -14.73 -16.98 -21.53
C ASN A 431 -15.39 -18.16 -20.76
N LEU A 432 -15.15 -18.19 -19.45
CA LEU A 432 -15.67 -19.21 -18.53
C LEU A 432 -16.66 -18.61 -17.52
N PRO A 433 -17.63 -19.39 -17.03
CA PRO A 433 -18.55 -18.93 -15.99
C PRO A 433 -17.80 -18.65 -14.67
N TYR A 434 -17.95 -17.43 -14.17
CA TYR A 434 -17.56 -17.07 -12.81
C TYR A 434 -18.63 -17.56 -11.83
N VAL A 435 -18.23 -18.28 -10.79
CA VAL A 435 -19.11 -18.87 -9.80
C VAL A 435 -18.51 -18.72 -8.41
N GLU A 436 -19.31 -18.24 -7.46
CA GLU A 436 -18.91 -18.23 -6.05
C GLU A 436 -19.01 -19.64 -5.46
N VAL A 437 -17.92 -20.12 -4.87
CA VAL A 437 -17.84 -21.46 -4.27
C VAL A 437 -17.67 -21.43 -2.76
N PHE A 438 -17.32 -20.28 -2.20
CA PHE A 438 -17.15 -20.05 -0.77
C PHE A 438 -17.97 -18.86 -0.29
N CYS A 439 -18.57 -19.01 0.89
CA CYS A 439 -19.02 -17.90 1.71
C CYS A 439 -18.01 -17.67 2.84
N LYS A 440 -17.42 -16.46 2.91
CA LYS A 440 -16.47 -16.07 3.96
C LYS A 440 -17.23 -15.64 5.21
N ASN A 441 -16.92 -16.26 6.35
CA ASN A 441 -17.49 -15.87 7.63
C ASN A 441 -16.78 -14.62 8.19
N ARG A 442 -17.46 -13.47 8.09
CA ARG A 442 -16.93 -12.16 8.50
C ARG A 442 -16.83 -11.97 10.01
N TYR A 443 -17.43 -12.85 10.80
CA TYR A 443 -17.47 -12.75 12.27
C TYR A 443 -16.37 -13.60 12.94
N VAL A 444 -15.55 -14.31 12.16
CA VAL A 444 -14.43 -15.09 12.70
C VAL A 444 -13.21 -14.18 12.79
N GLY A 445 -12.95 -13.67 13.99
CA GLY A 445 -11.72 -12.93 14.33
C GLY A 445 -10.49 -13.84 14.44
N ARG A 446 -9.40 -13.31 15.01
CA ARG A 446 -8.24 -14.15 15.41
C ARG A 446 -8.73 -15.24 16.36
N SER A 447 -8.33 -16.47 16.12
CA SER A 447 -8.77 -17.62 16.92
C SER A 447 -8.24 -17.46 18.35
N PHE A 448 -9.10 -17.51 19.37
CA PHE A 448 -8.66 -17.66 20.76
C PHE A 448 -7.75 -18.88 20.88
N ILE A 449 -6.76 -18.84 21.78
CA ILE A 449 -5.91 -20.01 22.11
C ILE A 449 -6.84 -21.18 22.44
N GLN A 450 -7.00 -22.09 21.48
CA GLN A 450 -7.88 -23.23 21.68
C GLN A 450 -7.14 -24.33 22.45
N PRO A 451 -7.81 -25.02 23.39
CA PRO A 451 -7.17 -26.02 24.26
C PRO A 451 -6.70 -27.29 23.53
N SER A 452 -7.11 -27.51 22.27
CA SER A 452 -6.76 -28.71 21.52
C SER A 452 -6.60 -28.48 20.02
N ILE A 453 -5.75 -29.28 19.39
CA ILE A 453 -5.50 -29.30 17.94
C ILE A 453 -6.81 -29.55 17.15
N LYS A 454 -7.71 -30.39 17.66
CA LYS A 454 -9.02 -30.69 17.04
C LYS A 454 -9.93 -29.45 17.01
N LEU A 455 -9.99 -28.69 18.10
CA LEU A 455 -10.77 -27.44 18.15
C LEU A 455 -10.16 -26.34 17.26
N ARG A 456 -8.83 -26.29 17.11
CA ARG A 456 -8.15 -25.38 16.18
C ARG A 456 -8.51 -25.68 14.72
N ARG A 457 -8.53 -26.95 14.30
CA ARG A 457 -8.97 -27.34 12.93
C ARG A 457 -10.41 -26.93 12.65
N LEU A 458 -11.31 -27.14 13.61
CA LEU A 458 -12.71 -26.72 13.50
C LEU A 458 -12.85 -25.19 13.42
N ALA A 459 -11.96 -24.43 14.08
CA ALA A 459 -11.97 -22.96 14.03
C ALA A 459 -11.57 -22.41 12.64
N VAL A 460 -10.67 -23.09 11.93
CA VAL A 460 -10.31 -22.73 10.55
C VAL A 460 -11.40 -23.10 9.56
N ALA A 461 -12.00 -24.29 9.71
CA ALA A 461 -13.17 -24.72 8.92
C ALA A 461 -14.38 -23.77 9.06
N LYS A 462 -14.43 -22.94 10.12
CA LYS A 462 -15.46 -21.90 10.30
C LYS A 462 -15.26 -20.66 9.45
N LYS A 463 -14.07 -20.44 8.86
CA LYS A 463 -13.78 -19.23 8.07
C LYS A 463 -14.45 -19.23 6.71
N PHE A 464 -14.59 -20.40 6.08
CA PHE A 464 -15.23 -20.54 4.77
C PHE A 464 -16.27 -21.65 4.80
N GLY A 465 -17.48 -21.34 4.35
CA GLY A 465 -18.53 -22.32 4.08
C GLY A 465 -18.59 -22.64 2.58
N PRO A 466 -18.54 -23.91 2.15
CA PRO A 466 -18.67 -24.25 0.75
C PRO A 466 -20.13 -24.07 0.27
N LEU A 467 -20.30 -23.45 -0.90
CA LEU A 467 -21.60 -23.28 -1.57
C LEU A 467 -21.84 -24.46 -2.53
N SER A 468 -21.92 -25.68 -1.99
CA SER A 468 -21.84 -26.94 -2.75
C SER A 468 -22.82 -27.05 -3.94
N GLN A 469 -24.04 -26.53 -3.80
CA GLN A 469 -25.04 -26.52 -4.89
C GLN A 469 -24.54 -25.81 -6.16
N ASN A 470 -23.60 -24.88 -6.04
CA ASN A 470 -23.08 -24.12 -7.17
C ASN A 470 -22.12 -24.94 -8.06
N PHE A 471 -21.45 -25.96 -7.49
CA PHE A 471 -20.29 -26.61 -8.11
C PHE A 471 -20.22 -28.14 -7.99
N ILE A 472 -21.22 -28.80 -7.40
CA ILE A 472 -21.22 -30.26 -7.31
C ILE A 472 -21.05 -30.92 -8.69
N GLY A 473 -20.10 -31.85 -8.80
CA GLY A 473 -19.74 -32.53 -10.05
C GLY A 473 -18.92 -31.70 -11.04
N LYS A 474 -18.65 -30.42 -10.76
CA LYS A 474 -17.89 -29.53 -11.66
C LYS A 474 -16.40 -29.53 -11.35
N SER A 475 -15.60 -29.22 -12.37
CA SER A 475 -14.19 -28.87 -12.22
C SER A 475 -14.05 -27.38 -11.96
N ILE A 476 -13.16 -27.01 -11.03
CA ILE A 476 -13.04 -25.64 -10.53
C ILE A 476 -11.64 -25.12 -10.85
N ILE A 477 -11.55 -23.98 -11.54
CA ILE A 477 -10.35 -23.15 -11.57
C ILE A 477 -10.41 -22.21 -10.37
N LEU A 478 -9.70 -22.57 -9.31
CA LEU A 478 -9.65 -21.81 -8.07
C LEU A 478 -8.53 -20.76 -8.17
N ILE A 479 -8.93 -19.49 -8.12
CA ILE A 479 -8.03 -18.35 -8.18
C ILE A 479 -7.72 -17.87 -6.76
N ASP A 480 -6.45 -17.72 -6.44
CA ASP A 480 -6.00 -17.09 -5.19
C ASP A 480 -4.96 -16.00 -5.49
N ASP A 481 -4.70 -15.11 -4.53
CA ASP A 481 -3.76 -14.00 -4.73
C ASP A 481 -2.29 -14.45 -4.64
N SER A 482 -1.96 -15.32 -3.70
CA SER A 482 -0.59 -15.71 -3.34
C SER A 482 -0.56 -17.02 -2.56
N ILE A 483 0.60 -17.68 -2.52
CA ILE A 483 0.85 -18.83 -1.63
C ILE A 483 2.15 -18.60 -0.89
N VAL A 484 2.10 -18.60 0.44
CA VAL A 484 3.28 -18.48 1.32
C VAL A 484 3.75 -19.86 1.80
N ARG A 485 2.96 -20.51 2.67
CA ARG A 485 3.25 -21.84 3.24
C ARG A 485 2.43 -22.99 2.63
N GLY A 486 1.32 -22.68 1.96
CA GLY A 486 0.46 -23.67 1.29
C GLY A 486 -0.58 -24.37 2.18
N THR A 487 -0.56 -24.16 3.50
CA THR A 487 -1.48 -24.81 4.45
C THR A 487 -2.94 -24.41 4.23
N THR A 488 -3.20 -23.11 4.04
CA THR A 488 -4.56 -22.57 3.84
C THR A 488 -5.22 -23.11 2.58
N ILE A 489 -4.56 -22.96 1.43
CA ILE A 489 -5.10 -23.40 0.14
C ILE A 489 -5.32 -24.92 0.09
N GLY A 490 -4.46 -25.71 0.75
CA GLY A 490 -4.67 -27.15 0.92
C GLY A 490 -5.96 -27.51 1.64
N GLN A 491 -6.33 -26.76 2.69
CA GLN A 491 -7.59 -26.96 3.40
C GLN A 491 -8.81 -26.55 2.55
N LEU A 492 -8.70 -25.48 1.77
CA LEU A 492 -9.76 -25.03 0.87
C LEU A 492 -10.03 -26.06 -0.25
N ILE A 493 -8.98 -26.67 -0.80
CA ILE A 493 -9.12 -27.71 -1.82
C ILE A 493 -9.84 -28.93 -1.24
N ARG A 494 -9.45 -29.38 -0.05
CA ARG A 494 -10.14 -30.48 0.65
C ARG A 494 -11.61 -30.15 0.86
N LEU A 495 -11.92 -28.94 1.33
CA LEU A 495 -13.28 -28.49 1.55
C LEU A 495 -14.13 -28.53 0.26
N LEU A 496 -13.57 -28.13 -0.88
CA LEU A 496 -14.25 -28.20 -2.18
C LEU A 496 -14.47 -29.65 -2.63
N LYS A 497 -13.46 -30.51 -2.47
CA LYS A 497 -13.56 -31.93 -2.84
C LYS A 497 -14.57 -32.68 -1.98
N ASP A 498 -14.54 -32.48 -0.66
CA ASP A 498 -15.49 -33.07 0.28
C ASP A 498 -16.93 -32.59 -0.01
N ALA A 499 -17.08 -31.36 -0.54
CA ALA A 499 -18.35 -30.79 -0.99
C ALA A 499 -18.77 -31.21 -2.41
N GLY A 500 -18.00 -32.08 -3.08
CA GLY A 500 -18.36 -32.71 -4.36
C GLY A 500 -17.75 -32.08 -5.61
N ALA A 501 -16.69 -31.28 -5.51
CA ALA A 501 -15.93 -30.84 -6.69
C ALA A 501 -15.24 -32.02 -7.38
N LYS A 502 -15.31 -32.09 -8.72
CA LYS A 502 -14.69 -33.16 -9.52
C LYS A 502 -13.17 -33.04 -9.51
N GLU A 503 -12.67 -31.87 -9.92
CA GLU A 503 -11.25 -31.53 -9.96
C GLU A 503 -11.05 -30.07 -9.58
N VAL A 504 -9.87 -29.72 -9.08
CA VAL A 504 -9.50 -28.35 -8.72
C VAL A 504 -8.18 -27.99 -9.39
N HIS A 505 -8.19 -26.97 -10.24
CA HIS A 505 -7.02 -26.36 -10.86
C HIS A 505 -6.72 -25.04 -10.16
N ILE A 506 -5.53 -24.90 -9.59
CA ILE A 506 -5.14 -23.70 -8.86
C ILE A 506 -4.47 -22.72 -9.83
N ARG A 507 -4.84 -21.45 -9.74
CA ARG A 507 -4.17 -20.35 -10.45
C ARG A 507 -3.90 -19.22 -9.47
N ILE A 508 -2.65 -18.81 -9.36
CA ILE A 508 -2.23 -17.78 -8.41
C ILE A 508 -1.94 -16.48 -9.14
N ALA A 509 -2.62 -15.40 -8.76
CA ALA A 509 -2.54 -14.08 -9.39
C ALA A 509 -1.27 -13.29 -9.03
N SER A 510 -0.24 -13.99 -8.53
CA SER A 510 1.11 -13.50 -8.31
C SER A 510 2.14 -14.61 -8.57
N PRO A 511 3.41 -14.24 -8.80
CA PRO A 511 4.52 -15.19 -8.86
C PRO A 511 4.81 -15.84 -7.50
N PRO A 512 5.50 -16.99 -7.48
CA PRO A 512 5.90 -17.63 -6.23
C PRO A 512 6.81 -16.72 -5.39
N LEU A 513 6.59 -16.71 -4.08
CA LEU A 513 7.44 -16.00 -3.13
C LEU A 513 8.68 -16.85 -2.81
N HIS A 514 9.86 -16.31 -3.10
CA HIS A 514 11.14 -16.98 -2.87
C HIS A 514 12.00 -16.31 -1.81
N PHE A 515 11.75 -15.04 -1.50
CA PHE A 515 12.59 -14.22 -0.64
C PHE A 515 11.78 -13.46 0.42
N PRO A 516 12.33 -13.27 1.63
CA PRO A 516 11.73 -12.42 2.65
C PRO A 516 11.72 -10.95 2.21
N CYS A 517 10.86 -10.15 2.82
CA CYS A 517 10.83 -8.71 2.61
C CYS A 517 11.49 -8.02 3.80
N TYR A 518 12.40 -7.08 3.53
CA TYR A 518 13.05 -6.21 4.53
C TYR A 518 12.58 -4.76 4.42
N MET A 519 11.55 -4.53 3.62
CA MET A 519 10.95 -3.21 3.38
C MET A 519 9.62 -3.08 4.11
N GLY A 520 9.35 -3.96 5.10
CA GLY A 520 8.25 -3.90 6.04
C GLY A 520 7.06 -4.82 5.76
N ILE A 521 7.15 -5.74 4.79
CA ILE A 521 6.15 -6.81 4.69
C ILE A 521 6.64 -7.96 5.55
N ASN A 522 5.80 -8.48 6.44
CA ASN A 522 6.16 -9.68 7.19
C ASN A 522 6.01 -10.91 6.28
N ILE A 523 7.06 -11.18 5.50
CA ILE A 523 7.22 -12.41 4.72
C ILE A 523 8.12 -13.35 5.52
N PRO A 524 7.72 -14.61 5.74
CA PRO A 524 8.52 -15.58 6.45
C PRO A 524 9.92 -15.79 5.86
N THR A 525 10.75 -16.52 6.60
CA THR A 525 12.11 -16.87 6.18
C THR A 525 12.10 -17.72 4.90
N LYS A 526 13.24 -17.78 4.19
CA LYS A 526 13.35 -18.57 2.95
C LYS A 526 12.99 -20.03 3.18
N GLU A 527 13.33 -20.55 4.35
CA GLU A 527 13.11 -21.93 4.77
C GLU A 527 11.63 -22.23 5.01
N GLU A 528 10.81 -21.22 5.29
CA GLU A 528 9.37 -21.37 5.53
C GLU A 528 8.53 -21.15 4.26
N LEU A 529 9.12 -20.64 3.18
CA LEU A 529 8.42 -20.41 1.91
C LEU A 529 8.31 -21.69 1.10
N VAL A 530 7.08 -22.14 0.83
CA VAL A 530 6.83 -23.43 0.16
C VAL A 530 7.44 -23.51 -1.24
N ALA A 531 7.48 -22.39 -1.96
CA ALA A 531 8.02 -22.34 -3.32
C ALA A 531 9.54 -22.57 -3.38
N ASN A 532 10.26 -22.46 -2.26
CA ASN A 532 11.68 -22.80 -2.20
C ASN A 532 11.94 -24.31 -2.09
N HIS A 533 10.89 -25.09 -1.82
CA HIS A 533 11.02 -26.53 -1.60
C HIS A 533 10.28 -27.39 -2.61
N LEU A 534 9.15 -26.91 -3.11
CA LEU A 534 8.31 -27.62 -4.07
C LEU A 534 8.11 -26.82 -5.35
N LYS A 535 8.29 -27.50 -6.49
CA LYS A 535 7.82 -26.98 -7.77
C LYS A 535 6.29 -26.98 -7.81
N ALA A 536 5.71 -26.15 -8.66
CA ALA A 536 4.25 -25.98 -8.76
C ALA A 536 3.52 -27.30 -8.99
N GLU A 537 4.04 -28.19 -9.84
CA GLU A 537 3.43 -29.50 -10.12
C GLU A 537 3.45 -30.42 -8.90
N GLN A 538 4.55 -30.42 -8.16
CA GLN A 538 4.71 -31.22 -6.94
C GLN A 538 3.81 -30.68 -5.82
N LEU A 539 3.69 -29.36 -5.72
CA LEU A 539 2.79 -28.71 -4.78
C LEU A 539 1.33 -29.04 -5.11
N ALA A 540 0.94 -28.99 -6.39
CA ALA A 540 -0.41 -29.40 -6.82
C ALA A 540 -0.74 -30.82 -6.34
N GLN A 541 0.15 -31.79 -6.60
CA GLN A 541 -0.02 -33.17 -6.18
C GLN A 541 -0.15 -33.30 -4.65
N THR A 542 0.70 -32.59 -3.90
CA THR A 542 0.70 -32.62 -2.43
C THR A 542 -0.59 -32.07 -1.83
N LEU A 543 -1.15 -31.03 -2.45
CA LEU A 543 -2.43 -30.42 -2.04
C LEU A 543 -3.65 -31.19 -2.57
N GLY A 544 -3.45 -32.17 -3.43
CA GLY A 544 -4.50 -32.92 -4.11
C GLY A 544 -5.19 -32.12 -5.23
N ALA A 545 -4.58 -31.09 -5.79
CA ALA A 545 -5.09 -30.39 -6.97
C ALA A 545 -4.67 -31.06 -8.28
N ALA A 546 -5.45 -30.85 -9.35
CA ALA A 546 -5.16 -31.36 -10.69
C ALA A 546 -3.99 -30.59 -11.35
N SER A 547 -3.89 -29.29 -11.10
CA SER A 547 -2.77 -28.46 -11.55
C SER A 547 -2.61 -27.24 -10.64
N LEU A 548 -1.43 -26.64 -10.64
CA LEU A 548 -1.14 -25.35 -10.00
C LEU A 548 -0.23 -24.56 -10.92
N VAL A 549 -0.61 -23.32 -11.23
CA VAL A 549 0.23 -22.41 -12.02
C VAL A 549 0.20 -21.01 -11.40
N TYR A 550 1.36 -20.37 -11.34
CA TYR A 550 1.53 -18.99 -10.89
C TYR A 550 1.57 -18.04 -12.08
N LEU A 551 1.11 -16.81 -11.88
CA LEU A 551 1.40 -15.71 -12.80
C LEU A 551 2.92 -15.50 -12.87
N SER A 552 3.47 -15.26 -14.06
CA SER A 552 4.90 -14.96 -14.19
C SER A 552 5.27 -13.58 -13.63
N VAL A 553 6.55 -13.36 -13.29
CA VAL A 553 7.04 -12.06 -12.82
C VAL A 553 6.83 -10.98 -13.89
N ASP A 554 7.08 -11.31 -15.15
CA ASP A 554 6.87 -10.39 -16.27
C ASP A 554 5.38 -10.13 -16.52
N GLY A 555 4.54 -11.15 -16.39
CA GLY A 555 3.10 -11.03 -16.43
C GLY A 555 2.56 -10.06 -15.36
N LEU A 556 3.02 -10.23 -14.11
CA LEU A 556 2.65 -9.32 -13.02
C LEU A 556 3.13 -7.89 -13.28
N LYS A 557 4.41 -7.70 -13.65
CA LYS A 557 4.96 -6.37 -13.97
C LYS A 557 4.18 -5.72 -15.11
N LYS A 558 3.89 -6.46 -16.17
CA LYS A 558 3.12 -5.97 -17.32
C LYS A 558 1.72 -5.54 -16.91
N SER A 559 1.01 -6.36 -16.13
CA SER A 559 -0.36 -6.03 -15.69
C SER A 559 -0.41 -4.77 -14.83
N VAL A 560 0.53 -4.62 -13.90
CA VAL A 560 0.63 -3.45 -13.02
C VAL A 560 1.06 -2.19 -13.77
N GLN A 561 2.06 -2.30 -14.65
CA GLN A 561 2.65 -1.13 -15.32
C GLN A 561 1.85 -0.65 -16.54
N SER A 562 1.00 -1.49 -17.12
CA SER A 562 0.23 -1.14 -18.34
C SER A 562 -0.61 0.13 -18.18
N GLY A 563 -1.33 0.27 -17.06
CA GLY A 563 -2.17 1.45 -16.80
C GLY A 563 -1.37 2.73 -16.66
N ILE A 564 -0.21 2.64 -16.00
CA ILE A 564 0.71 3.77 -15.80
C ILE A 564 1.32 4.21 -17.13
N LYS A 565 1.76 3.25 -17.96
CA LYS A 565 2.27 3.52 -19.31
C LYS A 565 1.23 4.21 -20.19
N GLU A 566 0.00 3.71 -20.19
CA GLU A 566 -1.11 4.32 -20.94
C GLU A 566 -1.41 5.76 -20.50
N GLN A 567 -1.24 6.07 -19.21
CA GLN A 567 -1.44 7.44 -18.69
C GLN A 567 -0.32 8.37 -19.13
N LEU A 568 0.94 7.95 -18.99
CA LEU A 568 2.08 8.76 -19.40
C LEU A 568 2.07 9.05 -20.91
N LEU A 569 1.72 8.06 -21.74
CA LEU A 569 1.58 8.27 -23.19
C LEU A 569 0.41 9.19 -23.57
N LYS A 570 -0.61 9.32 -22.71
CA LYS A 570 -1.67 10.33 -22.90
C LYS A 570 -1.20 11.74 -22.54
N GLU A 571 -0.28 11.87 -21.58
CA GLU A 571 0.31 13.16 -21.20
C GLU A 571 1.28 13.67 -22.27
N ASP A 572 2.16 12.79 -22.77
CA ASP A 572 3.03 13.07 -23.91
C ASP A 572 3.23 11.80 -24.76
N PRO A 573 2.69 11.76 -26.00
CA PRO A 573 2.87 10.63 -26.91
C PRO A 573 4.33 10.37 -27.33
N ASN A 574 5.23 11.34 -27.14
CA ASN A 574 6.63 11.25 -27.57
C ASN A 574 7.58 10.74 -26.49
N TYR A 575 7.08 10.32 -25.33
CA TYR A 575 7.94 9.77 -24.31
C TYR A 575 8.71 8.55 -24.82
N GLU A 576 10.05 8.66 -24.81
CA GLU A 576 10.96 7.56 -25.15
C GLU A 576 10.94 6.46 -24.06
N GLU A 577 11.31 5.23 -24.44
CA GLU A 577 11.32 4.08 -23.52
C GLU A 577 12.23 4.30 -22.30
N ASP A 578 13.36 4.99 -22.47
CA ASP A 578 14.30 5.28 -21.38
C ASP A 578 13.70 6.23 -20.34
N VAL A 579 12.97 7.26 -20.78
CA VAL A 579 12.26 8.20 -19.88
C VAL A 579 11.13 7.49 -19.13
N MET A 580 10.47 6.53 -19.79
CA MET A 580 9.47 5.67 -19.16
C MET A 580 10.10 4.75 -18.10
N ALA A 581 11.28 4.20 -18.36
CA ALA A 581 11.99 3.33 -17.42
C ALA A 581 12.42 4.07 -16.15
N GLU A 582 12.74 5.36 -16.24
CA GLU A 582 13.05 6.21 -15.08
C GLU A 582 11.83 6.57 -14.23
N ARG A 583 10.62 6.45 -14.79
CA ARG A 583 9.34 6.82 -14.14
C ARG A 583 8.53 5.63 -13.66
N ILE A 584 8.73 4.46 -14.27
CA ILE A 584 7.95 3.26 -13.98
C ILE A 584 8.86 2.18 -13.42
N GLY A 585 8.69 1.89 -12.13
CA GLY A 585 9.45 0.83 -11.48
C GLY A 585 8.75 0.33 -10.23
N HIS A 586 8.90 -0.97 -9.97
CA HIS A 586 8.21 -1.64 -8.87
C HIS A 586 9.18 -2.60 -8.18
N CYS A 587 9.18 -2.61 -6.85
CA CYS A 587 9.94 -3.56 -6.07
C CYS A 587 9.34 -4.97 -6.22
N THR A 588 10.15 -5.90 -6.73
CA THR A 588 9.80 -7.32 -6.90
C THR A 588 10.71 -8.24 -6.07
N ALA A 589 11.41 -7.68 -5.08
CA ALA A 589 12.48 -8.37 -4.35
C ALA A 589 12.04 -9.69 -3.71
N CYS A 590 10.81 -9.76 -3.20
CA CYS A 590 10.25 -10.99 -2.60
C CYS A 590 10.10 -12.15 -3.61
N LEU A 591 10.06 -11.81 -4.90
CA LEU A 591 9.87 -12.73 -6.03
C LEU A 591 11.22 -13.05 -6.71
N THR A 592 12.09 -12.04 -6.87
CA THR A 592 13.30 -12.12 -7.69
C THR A 592 14.61 -12.14 -6.90
N GLY A 593 14.58 -11.74 -5.62
CA GLY A 593 15.77 -11.54 -4.79
C GLY A 593 16.57 -10.29 -5.13
N GLN A 594 16.09 -9.47 -6.08
CA GLN A 594 16.72 -8.21 -6.48
C GLN A 594 16.14 -7.07 -5.64
N TYR A 595 16.87 -6.70 -4.59
CA TYR A 595 16.49 -5.59 -3.72
C TYR A 595 16.93 -4.25 -4.33
N PRO A 596 16.13 -3.16 -4.17
CA PRO A 596 16.48 -1.84 -4.72
C PRO A 596 17.77 -1.25 -4.15
N VAL A 597 18.19 -1.71 -2.97
CA VAL A 597 19.47 -1.36 -2.36
C VAL A 597 20.17 -2.58 -1.82
N LYS A 598 21.47 -2.43 -1.59
CA LYS A 598 22.27 -3.41 -0.87
C LYS A 598 21.79 -3.52 0.57
N LEU A 599 21.49 -4.74 0.99
CA LEU A 599 21.15 -5.05 2.37
C LEU A 599 22.44 -5.33 3.13
N ASN A 600 22.68 -4.56 4.19
CA ASN A 600 23.82 -4.76 5.08
C ASN A 600 23.29 -5.41 6.36
N PHE A 601 23.44 -6.72 6.47
CA PHE A 601 23.11 -7.49 7.66
C PHE A 601 24.32 -7.67 8.56
#